data_AF-A0A1B7MNU5-F1
#
_entry.id   AF-A0A1B7MNU5-F1
#
_cell.length_a   1.000
_cell.length_b   1.000
_cell.length_c   1.000
_cell.angle_alpha   90.00
_cell.angle_beta   90.00
_cell.angle_gamma   90.00
#
_symmetry.space_group_name_H-M   'P 1'
#
loop_
_entity.id
_entity.type
_entity.pdbx_description
1 polymer ?
#
loop_
_entity_poly.entity_id
_entity_poly.type
_entity_poly.pdbx_seq_one_letter_code
_entity_poly.pdbx_strand_id
1 'polypeptide(L)'
;MGYDNDVGCQWCIHFAQCVANCPGLSLPEQREILTAVGKFHLSAHKLPCFARFSLNFIKGAGQVDGEILETLWVTFNKISPTARSMSQCHRQEILDDHMRDSNWKKMVGIGKYLFCSQNYLVTSGKATCLYSSI
;
A
#
# COMPACT_ATOMS: atom_id res chain seq x y z
N MET A 1 -20.06 -2.35 -5.33
CA MET A 1 -19.20 -1.90 -6.44
C MET A 1 -18.56 -0.61 -6.00
N GLY A 2 -17.37 -0.69 -5.39
CA GLY A 2 -16.63 0.48 -4.91
C GLY A 2 -15.73 0.98 -6.03
N TYR A 3 -15.95 2.22 -6.46
CA TYR A 3 -15.03 2.94 -7.32
C TYR A 3 -14.16 3.80 -6.41
N ASP A 4 -12.98 3.31 -6.06
CA ASP A 4 -11.88 4.13 -5.55
C ASP A 4 -10.60 3.31 -5.72
N ASN A 5 -10.12 3.27 -6.96
CA ASN A 5 -8.90 2.58 -7.33
C ASN A 5 -7.90 3.64 -7.74
N ASP A 6 -6.77 3.69 -7.05
CA ASP A 6 -5.71 4.69 -7.11
C ASP A 6 -5.43 5.25 -8.53
N VAL A 7 -6.09 6.36 -8.88
CA VAL A 7 -5.96 7.00 -10.20
C VAL A 7 -4.83 8.03 -10.21
N GLY A 8 -3.67 7.67 -9.64
CA GLY A 8 -2.48 8.52 -9.63
C GLY A 8 -2.17 9.12 -11.01
N CYS A 9 -2.41 8.36 -12.09
CA CYS A 9 -2.19 8.82 -13.47
C CYS A 9 -3.12 9.96 -13.92
N GLN A 10 -4.31 10.10 -13.35
CA GLN A 10 -5.22 11.22 -13.64
C GLN A 10 -4.96 12.37 -12.68
N TRP A 11 -4.74 12.06 -11.40
CA TRP A 11 -4.51 13.06 -10.37
C TRP A 11 -3.24 13.87 -10.63
N CYS A 12 -2.16 13.22 -11.08
CA CYS A 12 -0.89 13.90 -11.34
C CYS A 12 -0.98 15.02 -12.38
N ILE A 13 -1.99 14.97 -13.26
CA ILE A 13 -2.23 15.99 -14.31
C ILE A 13 -2.52 17.35 -13.68
N HIS A 14 -3.29 17.36 -12.59
CA HIS A 14 -3.73 18.59 -11.92
C HIS A 14 -2.93 18.90 -10.65
N PHE A 15 -1.97 18.04 -10.28
CA PHE A 15 -1.23 18.17 -9.03
C PHE A 15 -0.58 19.54 -8.82
N ALA A 16 0.13 20.05 -9.83
CA ALA A 16 0.78 21.35 -9.75
C ALA A 16 -0.22 22.49 -9.54
N GLN A 17 -1.39 22.41 -10.18
CA GLN A 17 -2.47 23.38 -10.01
C GLN A 17 -3.09 23.30 -8.62
N CYS A 18 -3.30 22.09 -8.10
CA CYS A 18 -3.80 21.88 -6.74
C CYS A 18 -2.86 22.48 -5.69
N VAL A 19 -1.55 22.30 -5.86
CA VAL A 19 -0.53 22.90 -4.98
C VAL A 19 -0.59 24.42 -5.06
N ALA A 20 -0.58 24.99 -6.27
CA ALA A 20 -0.60 26.45 -6.45
C ALA A 20 -1.86 27.10 -5.84
N ASN A 21 -2.98 26.39 -5.85
CA ASN A 21 -4.25 26.88 -5.31
C ASN A 21 -4.42 26.64 -3.80
N CYS A 22 -3.48 25.98 -3.13
CA CYS A 22 -3.58 25.63 -1.71
C CYS A 22 -2.75 26.61 -0.85
N PRO A 23 -3.39 27.51 -0.09
CA PRO A 23 -2.65 28.43 0.78
C PRO A 23 -1.91 27.65 1.86
N GLY A 24 -0.58 27.81 1.91
CA GLY A 24 0.28 27.14 2.91
C GLY A 24 0.92 25.84 2.45
N LEU A 25 0.68 25.38 1.22
CA LEU A 25 1.40 24.27 0.62
C LEU A 25 2.41 24.79 -0.40
N SER A 26 3.70 24.51 -0.19
CA SER A 26 4.76 24.80 -1.15
C SER A 26 5.59 23.55 -1.40
N LEU A 27 6.04 23.37 -2.64
CA LEU A 27 6.94 22.29 -3.00
C LEU A 27 8.39 22.78 -2.97
N PRO A 28 9.33 21.96 -2.47
CA PRO A 28 10.74 22.30 -2.52
C PRO A 28 11.25 22.32 -3.97
N GLU A 29 11.86 23.42 -4.38
CA GLU A 29 12.29 23.65 -5.78
C GLU A 29 13.28 22.61 -6.31
N GLN A 30 14.08 21.98 -5.45
CA GLN A 30 15.11 21.02 -5.87
C GLN A 30 14.69 19.55 -5.81
N ARG A 31 13.39 19.22 -5.63
CA ARG A 31 12.94 17.82 -5.59
C ARG A 31 11.99 17.50 -6.74
N GLU A 32 12.31 16.42 -7.43
CA GLU A 32 11.42 15.81 -8.40
C GLU A 32 10.33 15.01 -7.69
N ILE A 33 9.08 15.20 -8.10
CA ILE A 33 7.94 14.42 -7.60
C ILE A 33 7.56 13.42 -8.67
N LEU A 34 7.76 12.15 -8.35
CA LEU A 34 7.40 11.04 -9.20
C LEU A 34 6.03 10.51 -8.77
N THR A 35 5.17 10.26 -9.76
CA THR A 35 3.90 9.58 -9.54
C THR A 35 4.05 8.10 -9.85
N ALA A 36 3.53 7.26 -8.97
CA ALA A 36 3.41 5.82 -9.18
C ALA A 36 1.95 5.40 -9.07
N VAL A 37 1.62 4.24 -9.64
CA VAL A 37 0.34 3.56 -9.42
C VAL A 37 0.67 2.16 -8.90
N GLY A 38 -0.07 1.69 -7.91
CA GLY A 38 0.07 0.35 -7.37
C GLY A 38 -0.02 -0.74 -8.47
N LYS A 39 0.74 -1.82 -8.32
CA LYS A 39 0.91 -2.84 -9.36
C LYS A 39 -0.39 -3.52 -9.74
N PHE A 40 -1.28 -3.74 -8.78
CA PHE A 40 -2.55 -4.39 -9.02
C PHE A 40 -3.44 -3.48 -9.89
N HIS A 41 -3.53 -2.21 -9.53
CA HIS A 41 -4.30 -1.22 -10.30
C HIS A 41 -3.70 -0.95 -11.67
N LEU A 42 -2.38 -0.78 -11.74
CA LEU A 42 -1.69 -0.51 -12.99
C LEU A 42 -1.92 -1.62 -14.03
N SER A 43 -2.12 -2.86 -13.58
CA SER A 43 -2.42 -3.99 -14.47
C SER A 43 -3.70 -3.83 -15.29
N ALA A 44 -4.67 -3.10 -14.74
CA ALA A 44 -5.96 -2.81 -15.37
C ALA A 44 -5.96 -1.48 -16.16
N HIS A 45 -4.82 -0.76 -16.24
CA HIS A 45 -4.72 0.53 -16.94
C HIS A 45 -4.39 0.41 -18.43
N LYS A 46 -4.53 1.55 -19.13
CA LYS A 46 -4.10 1.70 -20.53
C LYS A 46 -2.59 1.47 -20.65
N LEU A 47 -2.16 0.82 -21.72
CA LEU A 47 -0.76 0.46 -21.99
C LEU A 47 0.27 1.60 -21.75
N PRO A 48 0.01 2.87 -22.14
CA PRO A 48 0.97 3.96 -21.89
C PRO A 48 1.20 4.27 -20.40
N CYS A 49 0.26 3.91 -19.52
CA CYS A 49 0.41 4.13 -18.08
C CYS A 49 1.45 3.20 -17.47
N PHE A 50 1.59 1.97 -17.99
CA PHE A 50 2.55 0.99 -17.46
C PHE A 50 3.98 1.51 -17.48
N ALA A 51 4.44 2.06 -18.60
CA ALA A 51 5.80 2.58 -18.71
C ALA A 51 6.04 3.81 -17.82
N ARG A 52 5.00 4.61 -17.56
CA ARG A 52 5.11 5.90 -16.87
C ARG A 52 4.96 5.81 -15.35
N PHE A 53 4.10 4.93 -14.86
CA PHE A 53 3.68 4.91 -13.45
C PHE A 53 4.04 3.61 -12.72
N SER A 54 4.69 2.67 -13.40
CA SER A 54 5.14 1.42 -12.78
C SER A 54 6.22 1.68 -11.74
N LEU A 55 5.96 1.19 -10.53
CA LEU A 55 6.92 1.15 -9.43
C LEU A 55 8.24 0.45 -9.81
N ASN A 56 8.20 -0.48 -10.78
CA ASN A 56 9.41 -1.18 -11.24
C ASN A 56 10.38 -0.26 -12.00
N PHE A 57 9.92 0.87 -12.52
CA PHE A 57 10.75 1.82 -13.26
C PHE A 57 11.18 3.04 -12.43
N ILE A 58 10.72 3.13 -11.18
CA ILE A 58 11.08 4.21 -10.26
C ILE A 58 12.36 3.83 -9.52
N LYS A 59 13.41 4.65 -9.72
CA LYS A 59 14.69 4.46 -9.05
C LYS A 59 14.50 4.57 -7.53
N GLY A 60 14.90 3.51 -6.82
CA GLY A 60 14.86 3.46 -5.35
C GLY A 60 13.54 2.96 -4.76
N ALA A 61 12.51 2.67 -5.56
CA ALA A 61 11.24 2.12 -5.04
C ALA A 61 11.38 0.69 -4.48
N GLY A 62 12.37 -0.07 -4.97
CA GLY A 62 12.54 -1.48 -4.61
C GLY A 62 11.44 -2.37 -5.18
N GLN A 63 11.38 -3.63 -4.72
CA GLN A 63 10.31 -4.55 -5.09
C GLN A 63 9.13 -4.42 -4.12
N VAL A 64 8.24 -3.48 -4.43
CA VAL A 64 7.01 -3.22 -3.66
C VAL A 64 5.80 -3.33 -4.59
N ASP A 65 4.63 -3.67 -4.05
CA ASP A 65 3.38 -3.69 -4.81
C ASP A 65 2.70 -2.32 -4.86
N GLY A 66 2.88 -1.48 -3.83
CA GLY A 66 2.16 -0.22 -3.68
C GLY A 66 0.72 -0.38 -3.18
N GLU A 67 0.29 -1.58 -2.78
CA GLU A 67 -1.10 -1.96 -2.47
C GLU A 67 -1.31 -2.34 -1.00
N ILE A 68 -0.30 -2.11 -0.15
CA ILE A 68 -0.30 -2.61 1.23
C ILE A 68 -1.49 -2.07 2.05
N LEU A 69 -1.87 -0.79 1.84
CA LEU A 69 -2.98 -0.19 2.57
C LEU A 69 -4.31 -0.86 2.22
N GLU A 70 -4.55 -1.11 0.94
CA GLU A 70 -5.79 -1.74 0.47
C GLU A 70 -5.91 -3.20 0.91
N THR A 71 -4.78 -3.92 0.89
CA THR A 71 -4.74 -5.30 1.40
C THR A 71 -5.09 -5.36 2.89
N LEU A 72 -4.68 -4.35 3.67
CA LEU A 72 -5.05 -4.25 5.08
C LEU A 72 -6.55 -3.99 5.28
N TRP A 73 -7.21 -3.24 4.38
CA TRP A 73 -8.65 -2.95 4.47
C TRP A 73 -9.52 -4.21 4.41
N VAL A 74 -9.09 -5.27 3.71
CA VAL A 74 -9.79 -6.56 3.71
C VAL A 74 -9.95 -7.11 5.14
N THR A 75 -8.96 -6.88 6.00
CA THR A 75 -9.04 -7.27 7.41
C THR A 75 -10.03 -6.39 8.18
N PHE A 76 -10.09 -5.09 7.85
CA PHE A 76 -11.03 -4.13 8.45
C PHE A 76 -12.49 -4.34 8.02
N ASN A 77 -12.74 -4.95 6.86
CA ASN A 77 -14.10 -5.27 6.43
C ASN A 77 -14.85 -6.16 7.44
N LYS A 78 -14.13 -6.97 8.23
CA LYS A 78 -14.72 -7.81 9.27
C LYS A 78 -15.29 -7.01 10.45
N ILE A 79 -14.68 -5.85 10.74
CA ILE A 79 -15.07 -4.99 11.87
C ILE A 79 -15.98 -3.85 11.43
N SER A 80 -16.05 -3.56 10.13
CA SER A 80 -16.90 -2.50 9.58
C SER A 80 -18.38 -2.60 10.01
N PRO A 81 -19.03 -3.79 10.02
CA PRO A 81 -20.43 -3.90 10.46
C PRO A 81 -20.64 -3.52 11.92
N THR A 82 -19.73 -3.91 12.82
CA THR A 82 -19.84 -3.59 14.25
C THR A 82 -19.50 -2.14 14.52
N ALA A 83 -18.48 -1.60 13.87
CA ALA A 83 -18.08 -0.20 13.95
C ALA A 83 -19.15 0.78 13.43
N ARG A 84 -20.06 0.33 12.56
CA ARG A 84 -21.10 1.18 11.96
C ARG A 84 -22.09 1.73 12.98
N SER A 85 -22.55 0.90 13.92
CA SER A 85 -23.56 1.27 14.93
C SER A 85 -22.98 1.97 16.16
N MET A 86 -21.65 2.11 16.24
CA MET A 86 -20.98 2.72 17.38
C MET A 86 -21.01 4.26 17.32
N SER A 87 -20.92 4.89 18.49
CA SER A 87 -20.67 6.35 18.59
C SER A 87 -19.32 6.69 17.95
N GLN A 88 -19.13 7.95 17.56
CA GLN A 88 -17.91 8.36 16.86
C GLN A 88 -16.64 8.10 17.67
N CYS A 89 -16.64 8.42 18.98
CA CYS A 89 -15.49 8.13 19.84
C CYS A 89 -15.21 6.63 19.94
N HIS A 90 -16.25 5.82 20.18
CA HIS A 90 -16.08 4.39 20.35
C HIS A 90 -15.64 3.70 19.05
N ARG A 91 -16.16 4.15 17.90
CA ARG A 91 -15.71 3.70 16.58
C ARG A 91 -14.21 3.95 16.39
N GLN A 92 -13.73 5.13 16.78
CA GLN A 92 -12.31 5.46 16.65
C GLN A 92 -11.45 4.57 17.55
N GLU A 93 -11.83 4.39 18.81
CA GLU A 93 -11.12 3.51 19.74
C GLU A 93 -11.00 2.07 19.22
N ILE A 94 -12.08 1.52 18.67
CA ILE A 94 -12.11 0.17 18.09
C ILE A 94 -11.20 0.08 16.87
N LEU A 95 -11.24 1.08 15.97
CA LEU A 95 -10.37 1.10 14.79
C LEU A 95 -8.89 1.16 15.20
N ASP A 96 -8.55 2.01 16.18
CA ASP A 96 -7.19 2.17 16.69
C ASP A 96 -6.68 0.89 17.37
N ASP A 97 -7.53 0.19 18.13
CA ASP A 97 -7.20 -1.09 18.76
C ASP A 97 -6.88 -2.17 17.71
N HIS A 98 -7.72 -2.30 16.68
CA HIS A 98 -7.48 -3.24 15.58
C HIS A 98 -6.22 -2.90 14.76
N MET A 99 -5.94 -1.62 14.51
CA MET A 99 -4.68 -1.19 13.88
C MET A 99 -3.47 -1.54 14.75
N ARG A 100 -3.56 -1.32 16.06
CA ARG A 100 -2.51 -1.66 17.03
C ARG A 100 -2.24 -3.16 17.07
N ASP A 101 -3.27 -3.99 17.15
CA ASP A 101 -3.14 -5.45 17.11
C ASP A 101 -2.49 -5.93 15.79
N SER A 102 -2.90 -5.36 14.65
CA SER A 102 -2.27 -5.66 13.36
C SER A 102 -0.77 -5.33 13.35
N ASN A 103 -0.39 -4.18 13.90
CA ASN A 103 1.02 -3.76 14.00
C ASN A 103 1.82 -4.64 14.96
N TRP A 104 1.23 -4.99 16.10
CA TRP A 104 1.83 -5.91 17.06
C TRP A 104 2.10 -7.29 16.44
N LYS A 105 1.13 -7.87 15.74
CA LYS A 105 1.28 -9.16 15.04
C LYS A 105 2.40 -9.14 14.00
N LYS A 106 2.54 -8.04 13.25
CA LYS A 106 3.66 -7.86 12.31
C LYS A 106 5.00 -7.79 13.02
N MET A 107 5.07 -7.05 14.13
CA MET A 107 6.30 -6.89 14.92
C MET A 107 6.78 -8.22 15.51
N VAL A 108 5.90 -8.99 16.16
CA VAL A 108 6.28 -10.31 16.72
C VAL A 108 6.50 -11.35 15.62
N GLY A 109 5.84 -11.21 14.48
CA GLY A 109 5.95 -12.11 13.34
C GLY A 109 7.21 -11.90 12.48
N ILE A 110 7.87 -10.74 12.59
CA ILE A 110 8.96 -10.35 11.68
C ILE A 110 10.10 -11.36 11.64
N GLY A 111 10.43 -11.99 12.78
CA GLY A 111 11.47 -13.01 12.86
C GLY A 111 11.21 -14.21 11.95
N LYS A 112 9.95 -14.62 11.77
CA LYS A 112 9.59 -15.74 10.89
C LYS A 112 9.91 -15.44 9.42
N TYR A 113 9.72 -14.19 8.99
CA TYR A 113 9.94 -13.78 7.61
C TYR A 113 11.43 -13.47 7.32
N LEU A 114 12.16 -12.97 8.31
CA LEU A 114 13.61 -12.71 8.18
C LEU A 114 14.42 -14.01 8.03
N PHE A 115 14.07 -15.07 8.77
CA PHE A 115 14.71 -16.39 8.61
C PHE A 115 14.36 -17.08 7.29
N CYS A 116 13.15 -16.88 6.74
CA CYS A 116 12.76 -17.45 5.45
C CYS A 116 13.53 -16.81 4.27
N SER A 117 13.73 -15.49 4.31
CA SER A 117 14.50 -14.75 3.29
C SER A 117 15.97 -15.19 3.19
N GLN A 118 16.63 -15.45 4.32
CA GLN A 118 18.00 -15.95 4.33
C GLN A 118 18.14 -17.35 3.72
N ASN A 119 17.14 -18.22 3.91
CA ASN A 119 17.16 -19.54 3.28
C ASN A 119 16.95 -19.44 1.75
N TYR A 120 16.12 -18.52 1.27
CA TYR A 120 15.89 -18.33 -0.17
C TYR A 120 17.13 -17.89 -0.96
N LEU A 121 17.99 -17.06 -0.35
CA LEU A 121 19.26 -16.66 -0.96
C LEU A 121 20.31 -17.77 -0.93
N VAL A 122 20.25 -18.66 0.07
CA VAL A 122 21.19 -19.79 0.22
C VAL A 122 20.80 -20.98 -0.66
N THR A 123 19.51 -21.19 -0.96
CA THR A 123 19.03 -22.38 -1.70
C THR A 123 18.71 -22.11 -3.17
N SER A 124 19.58 -21.40 -3.88
CA SER A 124 19.60 -21.30 -5.36
C SER A 124 19.92 -22.66 -6.02
N GLY A 125 19.15 -23.70 -5.69
CA GLY A 125 19.35 -25.06 -6.18
C GLY A 125 18.19 -26.04 -6.03
N LYS A 126 17.17 -25.81 -5.19
CA LYS A 126 15.88 -26.55 -5.15
C LYS A 126 15.02 -26.03 -3.99
N ALA A 127 13.84 -25.48 -4.27
CA ALA A 127 12.89 -25.06 -3.24
C ALA A 127 11.59 -25.87 -3.37
N THR A 128 11.30 -26.72 -2.40
CA THR A 128 9.95 -27.20 -2.09
C THR A 128 9.46 -26.41 -0.87
N CYS A 129 8.61 -25.41 -1.09
CA CYS A 129 7.96 -24.68 -0.01
C CYS A 129 6.61 -25.35 0.29
N LEU A 130 6.49 -25.97 1.47
CA LEU A 130 5.20 -26.40 1.99
C LEU A 130 4.43 -25.16 2.44
N TYR A 131 3.41 -24.81 1.68
CA TYR A 131 2.44 -23.78 2.01
C TYR A 131 1.64 -24.26 3.23
N SER A 132 1.90 -23.72 4.43
CA SER A 132 0.98 -23.86 5.55
C SER A 132 0.09 -22.62 5.61
N SER A 133 -1.15 -22.80 5.18
CA SER A 133 -2.24 -21.84 5.20
C SER A 133 -2.46 -21.23 6.57
N ILE A 134 -2.51 -19.89 6.64
CA ILE A 134 -3.39 -19.10 7.53
C ILE A 134 -3.75 -17.82 6.78
#